data_AF-A0A2M7UVK7-F1
#
_entry.id   AF-A0A2M7UVK7-F1
#
_cell.length_a   1.000
_cell.length_b   1.000
_cell.length_c   1.000
_cell.angle_alpha   90.00
_cell.angle_beta   90.00
_cell.angle_gamma   90.00
#
_symmetry.space_group_name_H-M   'P 1'
#
loop_
_entity.id
_entity.type
_entity.pdbx_description
1 polymer ?
#
loop_
_entity_poly.entity_id
_entity_poly.type
_entity_poly.pdbx_seq_one_letter_code
_entity_poly.pdbx_strand_id
1 'polypeptide(L)' 'MKKPIITFARWGNYTIAFKSLFEQLGLEVIPPEKTNSQTIVAGAKIAPEMFCFPLKVTLGNYIPSL' A
#
# COMPACT_ATOMS: atom_id res chain seq x y z
N MET A 1 12.02 14.79 19.34
CA MET A 1 11.17 14.97 18.14
C MET A 1 10.42 13.66 17.88
N LYS A 2 9.11 13.71 17.65
CA LYS A 2 8.29 12.52 17.36
C LYS A 2 8.64 12.05 15.95
N LYS A 3 8.97 10.76 15.76
CA LYS A 3 9.25 10.21 14.43
C LYS A 3 7.95 10.18 13.62
N PRO A 4 7.97 10.56 12.33
CA PRO A 4 6.79 10.41 11.48
C PRO A 4 6.49 8.92 11.26
N ILE A 5 5.22 8.56 11.38
CA ILE A 5 4.71 7.23 11.06
C ILE A 5 4.30 7.23 9.59
N ILE A 6 4.74 6.21 8.85
CA ILE A 6 4.43 6.08 7.42
C ILE A 6 3.89 4.69 7.10
N THR A 7 3.02 4.65 6.09
CA THR A 7 2.64 3.44 5.36
C THR A 7 2.66 3.71 3.87
N PHE A 8 2.40 2.67 3.10
CA PHE A 8 2.38 2.69 1.64
C PHE A 8 1.53 1.51 1.15
N ALA A 9 1.09 1.51 -0.10
CA ALA A 9 0.33 0.38 -0.63
C ALA A 9 1.14 -0.93 -0.64
N ARG A 10 0.46 -2.08 -0.57
CA ARG A 10 1.10 -3.40 -0.64
C ARG A 10 1.65 -3.68 -2.05
N TRP A 11 2.95 -3.93 -2.17
CA TRP A 11 3.65 -4.19 -3.44
C TRP A 11 4.21 -5.61 -3.50
N GLY A 12 3.40 -6.60 -3.11
CA GLY A 12 3.82 -8.00 -3.09
C GLY A 12 5.10 -8.20 -2.26
N ASN A 13 6.10 -8.87 -2.86
CA ASN A 13 7.40 -9.14 -2.23
C ASN A 13 8.24 -7.89 -2.01
N TYR A 14 8.07 -6.84 -2.82
CA TYR A 14 8.82 -5.59 -2.65
C TYR A 14 8.45 -4.84 -1.38
N THR A 15 7.29 -5.13 -0.76
CA THR A 15 6.88 -4.55 0.53
C THR A 15 7.96 -4.71 1.60
N ILE A 16 8.72 -5.81 1.57
CA ILE A 16 9.81 -6.08 2.51
C ILE A 16 10.97 -5.11 2.28
N ALA A 17 11.36 -4.91 1.03
CA ALA A 17 12.43 -4.00 0.66
C ALA A 17 12.09 -2.55 1.02
N PHE A 18 10.87 -2.10 0.70
CA PHE A 18 10.41 -0.75 1.05
C PHE A 18 10.33 -0.52 2.55
N LYS A 19 9.79 -1.48 3.32
CA LYS A 19 9.78 -1.41 4.79
C LYS A 19 11.20 -1.23 5.33
N SER A 20 12.14 -2.07 4.88
CA SER A 20 13.54 -1.99 5.34
C SER A 20 14.20 -0.66 4.97
N LEU A 21 13.97 -0.16 3.75
CA LEU A 21 14.48 1.13 3.29
C LEU A 21 14.00 2.27 4.20
N PHE A 22 12.70 2.33 4.47
CA PHE A 22 12.11 3.39 5.29
C PHE A 22 12.52 3.32 6.76
N GLU A 23 12.64 2.11 7.32
CA GLU A 23 13.17 1.91 8.68
C GLU A 23 14.63 2.37 8.78
N GLN A 24 15.46 2.10 7.76
CA GLN A 24 16.85 2.58 7.70
C GLN A 24 16.96 4.10 7.58
N LEU A 25 15.98 4.76 6.98
CA LEU A 25 15.86 6.22 6.95
C LEU A 25 15.41 6.81 8.30
N GLY A 26 15.21 5.99 9.33
CA GLY A 26 14.87 6.42 10.68
C GLY A 26 13.37 6.69 10.89
N LEU A 27 12.52 6.29 9.95
CA LEU A 27 11.07 6.45 9.99
C LEU A 27 10.42 5.27 10.73
N GLU A 28 9.24 5.52 11.32
CA GLU A 28 8.42 4.44 11.89
C GLU A 28 7.48 3.93 10.80
N VAL A 29 7.55 2.63 10.47
CA VAL A 29 6.86 2.07 9.30
C VAL A 29 5.83 1.05 9.74
N ILE A 30 4.57 1.30 9.40
CA ILE A 30 3.49 0.31 9.53
C ILE A 30 3.29 -0.32 8.15
N PRO A 31 3.67 -1.59 7.94
CA PRO A 31 3.50 -2.23 6.64
C PRO A 31 2.00 -2.37 6.31
N PRO A 32 1.61 -2.20 5.04
CA PRO A 32 0.23 -2.38 4.63
C PRO A 32 -0.24 -3.81 4.85
N GLU A 33 -1.55 -3.92 5.10
CA GLU A 33 -2.24 -5.20 5.13
C GLU A 33 -2.05 -5.99 3.82
N LYS A 34 -2.28 -7.30 3.89
CA LYS A 34 -2.27 -8.14 2.70
C LYS A 34 -3.44 -7.76 1.81
N THR A 35 -3.18 -7.64 0.51
CA THR A 35 -4.22 -7.50 -0.51
C THR A 35 -5.28 -8.57 -0.32
N ASN A 36 -6.55 -8.18 -0.34
CA ASN A 36 -7.68 -9.10 -0.24
C ASN A 36 -8.76 -8.72 -1.27
N SER A 37 -9.75 -9.59 -1.46
CA SER A 37 -10.79 -9.38 -2.48
C SER A 37 -11.59 -8.08 -2.24
N GLN A 38 -11.75 -7.65 -0.98
CA GLN A 38 -12.48 -6.43 -0.66
C GLN A 38 -11.71 -5.19 -1.11
N THR A 39 -10.39 -5.12 -0.87
CA THR A 39 -9.56 -4.00 -1.33
C THR A 39 -9.53 -3.93 -2.85
N ILE A 40 -9.45 -5.06 -3.54
CA ILE A 40 -9.50 -5.13 -5.01
C ILE A 40 -10.82 -4.55 -5.54
N VAL A 41 -11.96 -4.97 -4.98
CA VAL A 41 -13.28 -4.47 -5.40
C VAL A 41 -13.42 -2.97 -5.12
N ALA A 42 -12.94 -2.50 -3.97
CA ALA A 42 -12.96 -1.08 -3.63
C ALA A 42 -12.12 -0.25 -4.61
N GLY A 43 -10.92 -0.72 -4.96
CA GLY A 43 -10.05 -0.07 -5.93
C GLY A 43 -10.63 -0.07 -7.35
N ALA A 44 -11.27 -1.17 -7.77
CA ALA A 44 -11.90 -1.25 -9.08
C ALA A 44 -13.06 -0.27 -9.27
N LYS A 45 -13.75 0.13 -8.18
CA LYS A 45 -14.84 1.12 -8.21
C LYS A 45 -14.37 2.56 -8.46
N ILE A 46 -13.16 2.90 -8.00
CA ILE A 46 -12.61 4.27 -8.10
C ILE A 46 -11.59 4.42 -9.22
N ALA A 47 -11.00 3.31 -9.68
CA ALA A 47 -10.04 3.32 -10.76
C ALA A 47 -10.71 3.54 -12.12
N PRO A 48 -10.02 4.17 -13.09
CA PRO A 48 -10.57 4.27 -14.43
C PRO A 48 -10.75 2.89 -15.08
N GLU A 49 -11.81 2.74 -15.87
CA GLU A 49 -12.29 1.45 -16.37
C GLU A 49 -11.22 0.67 -17.15
N MET A 50 -10.54 1.36 -18.07
CA MET A 50 -9.59 0.78 -19.02
C MET A 50 -8.16 0.65 -18.50
N PHE A 51 -7.95 0.81 -17.19
CA PHE A 51 -6.62 0.63 -16.60
C PHE A 51 -6.37 -0.80 -16.16
N CYS A 52 -5.08 -1.15 -16.14
CA CYS A 52 -4.62 -2.47 -15.78
C CYS A 52 -5.01 -2.85 -14.34
N PHE A 53 -5.17 -4.14 -14.11
CA PHE A 53 -5.50 -4.69 -12.80
C PHE A 53 -4.55 -4.22 -11.68
N PRO A 54 -3.21 -4.13 -11.87
CA PRO A 54 -2.31 -3.65 -10.83
C PRO A 54 -2.67 -2.27 -10.27
N LEU A 55 -3.06 -1.31 -11.12
CA LEU A 55 -3.47 0.02 -10.63
C LEU A 55 -4.69 -0.10 -9.72
N LYS A 56 -5.69 -0.89 -10.13
CA LYS A 56 -6.93 -1.09 -9.35
C LYS A 56 -6.61 -1.69 -7.99
N VAL A 57 -5.72 -2.68 -7.93
CA VAL A 57 -5.28 -3.29 -6.66
C VAL A 57 -4.51 -2.29 -5.80
N THR A 58 -3.58 -1.52 -6.37
CA THR A 58 -2.78 -0.55 -5.64
C THR A 58 -3.67 0.54 -5.03
N LEU A 59 -4.61 1.10 -5.78
CA LEU A 59 -5.59 2.07 -5.28
C LEU A 59 -6.45 1.47 -4.17
N GLY A 60 -6.93 0.25 -4.36
CA GLY A 60 -7.69 -0.49 -3.37
C GLY A 60 -6.94 -0.67 -2.05
N ASN A 61 -5.64 -0.99 -2.12
CA ASN A 61 -4.80 -1.16 -0.94
C ASN A 61 -4.50 0.16 -0.22
N TYR A 62 -4.54 1.30 -0.91
CA TYR A 62 -4.39 2.61 -0.28
C TYR A 62 -5.60 3.02 0.58
N ILE A 63 -6.79 2.50 0.30
CA ILE A 63 -8.01 2.88 1.03
C ILE A 63 -7.94 2.53 2.53
N PRO A 64 -7.51 1.33 2.95
CA PRO A 64 -7.28 0.99 4.37
C PRO A 64 -5.85 1.28 4.85
N SER A 65 -5.02 1.99 4.07
CA SER A 65 -3.61 2.20 4.43
C SER A 65 -3.47 3.23 5.56
N LEU A 66 -2.97 2.75 6.71
CA LEU A 66 -2.82 3.40 8.04
C LEU A 66 -4.14 3.78 8.72
#